data_AF-A0A1Y4I2D7-F1
#
_entry.id   AF-A0A1Y4I2D7-F1
#
_cell.length_a   1.000
_cell.length_b   1.000
_cell.length_c   1.000
_cell.angle_alpha   90.00
_cell.angle_beta   90.00
_cell.angle_gamma   90.00
#
_symmetry.space_group_name_H-M   'P 1'
#
loop_
_entity.id
_entity.type
_entity.pdbx_description
1 polymer ?
#
loop_
_entity_poly.entity_id
_entity_poly.type
_entity_poly.pdbx_seq_one_letter_code
_entity_poly.pdbx_strand_id
1 'polypeptide(L)'
;MPFCVNCGHAIKEGTKFCTNCGAAIVPHHKPESTERKTFYDGEIRKCPNCGEIIDSFVVNCPSCGYELRGSAATSSVQKLYWELNRAVTAEQKAMMIRNYPIPNSKEDIIEFMILASSNIGGEPDDWVFEAWIAKFEQTYQKAQISLQNDPAFTQIEEIYERTEKTIALEKISHSTANAGNMVKTYFHAMPNPVFAIIAVFLVIFNLIRLFNGQFAGIDIIFDAIILSVAYNLTEKKAKKAKRESNGSESISETYEDKIKVPPAIVEGTSENYVVIETMFAQAGFRNVRSIPLNDLTFGVRNRPGTVDKITINGKSLSSYFIKKFDADVPIVITYHSMRN
;
A
#
# COMPACT_ATOMS: atom_id res chain seq x y z
N MET A 1 29.73 23.61 -43.56
CA MET A 1 29.56 22.26 -44.13
C MET A 1 30.13 21.26 -43.13
N PRO A 2 29.36 20.28 -42.65
CA PRO A 2 29.84 19.29 -41.67
C PRO A 2 30.77 18.26 -42.32
N PHE A 3 31.75 17.76 -41.56
CA PHE A 3 32.68 16.70 -41.98
C PHE A 3 32.50 15.47 -41.08
N CYS A 4 32.71 14.27 -41.64
CA CYS A 4 32.59 13.02 -40.89
C CYS A 4 33.68 12.91 -39.83
N VAL A 5 33.29 12.73 -38.56
CA VAL A 5 34.24 12.57 -37.43
C VAL A 5 35.13 11.33 -37.54
N ASN A 6 34.72 10.33 -38.32
CA ASN A 6 35.47 9.08 -38.48
C ASN A 6 36.48 9.10 -39.64
N CYS A 7 36.20 9.82 -40.74
CA CYS A 7 37.06 9.80 -41.94
C CYS A 7 37.38 11.16 -42.56
N GLY A 8 36.85 12.26 -42.01
CA GLY A 8 37.11 13.62 -42.48
C GLY A 8 36.43 14.02 -43.80
N HIS A 9 35.64 13.13 -44.43
CA HIS A 9 34.97 13.44 -45.68
C HIS A 9 33.80 14.43 -45.48
N ALA A 10 33.61 15.34 -46.44
CA ALA A 10 32.51 16.32 -46.40
C ALA A 10 31.15 15.63 -46.49
N ILE A 11 30.21 16.05 -45.64
CA ILE A 11 28.87 15.49 -45.55
C ILE A 11 27.88 16.42 -46.28
N LYS A 12 27.04 15.84 -47.14
CA LYS A 12 25.90 16.53 -47.78
C LYS A 12 24.74 16.68 -46.78
N GLU A 13 24.03 17.80 -46.83
CA GLU A 13 22.90 18.05 -45.93
C GLU A 13 21.81 16.98 -46.10
N GLY A 14 21.28 16.47 -44.97
CA GLY A 14 20.19 15.49 -44.94
C GLY A 14 20.59 14.01 -45.00
N THR A 15 21.88 13.66 -45.11
CA THR A 15 22.32 12.24 -45.13
C THR A 15 22.46 11.65 -43.73
N LYS A 16 21.89 10.47 -43.49
CA LYS A 16 21.96 9.75 -42.20
C LYS A 16 23.26 8.95 -41.99
N PHE A 17 24.03 8.72 -43.04
CA PHE A 17 25.28 7.95 -43.02
C PHE A 17 26.32 8.60 -43.93
N CYS A 18 27.61 8.48 -43.59
CA CYS A 18 28.71 8.98 -44.41
C CYS A 18 28.82 8.13 -45.69
N THR A 19 28.76 8.77 -46.85
CA THR A 19 28.84 8.11 -48.15
C THR A 19 30.22 7.52 -48.46
N ASN A 20 31.25 7.90 -47.71
CA ASN A 20 32.62 7.42 -47.94
C ASN A 20 33.00 6.22 -47.05
N CYS A 21 32.70 6.27 -45.75
CA CYS A 21 33.10 5.21 -44.81
C CYS A 21 31.93 4.42 -44.20
N GLY A 22 30.68 4.77 -44.52
CA GLY A 22 29.48 4.07 -44.02
C GLY A 22 29.11 4.38 -42.56
N ALA A 23 29.89 5.19 -41.84
CA ALA A 23 29.59 5.53 -40.45
C ALA A 23 28.28 6.31 -40.32
N ALA A 24 27.44 5.96 -39.34
CA ALA A 24 26.22 6.68 -39.04
C ALA A 24 26.53 8.11 -38.61
N ILE A 25 25.85 9.07 -39.25
CA ILE A 25 25.92 10.47 -38.87
C ILE A 25 24.85 10.65 -37.80
N VAL A 26 25.27 10.55 -36.54
CA VAL A 26 24.39 10.87 -35.42
C VAL A 26 24.12 12.38 -35.49
N PRO A 27 22.86 12.83 -35.67
CA PRO A 27 22.54 14.24 -35.53
C PRO A 27 22.94 14.61 -34.11
N HIS A 28 23.89 15.53 -33.95
CA HIS A 28 24.08 16.16 -32.66
C HIS A 28 22.76 16.88 -32.34
N HIS A 29 21.91 16.26 -31.51
CA HIS A 29 21.09 17.04 -30.59
C HIS A 29 22.05 18.05 -29.98
N LYS A 30 21.67 19.34 -30.07
CA LYS A 30 22.39 20.44 -29.44
C LYS A 30 22.95 19.91 -28.12
N PRO A 31 24.28 19.90 -27.92
CA PRO A 31 24.78 19.70 -26.58
C PRO A 31 24.10 20.79 -25.75
N GLU A 32 23.36 20.38 -24.72
CA GLU A 32 23.06 21.26 -23.60
C GLU A 32 24.42 21.60 -23.01
N SER A 33 25.05 22.61 -23.59
CA SER A 33 26.17 23.28 -22.99
C SER A 33 25.64 23.77 -21.66
N THR A 34 26.32 23.37 -20.59
CA THR A 34 26.46 24.15 -19.37
C THR A 34 27.16 25.48 -19.72
N GLU A 35 26.57 26.27 -20.62
CA GLU A 35 26.82 27.69 -20.67
C GLU A 35 26.20 28.23 -19.40
N ARG A 36 27.06 28.70 -18.50
CA ARG A 36 26.67 29.65 -17.46
C ARG A 36 25.99 30.80 -18.21
N LYS A 37 24.65 30.80 -18.27
CA LYS A 37 23.87 31.92 -18.79
C LYS A 37 24.19 33.12 -17.93
N THR A 38 25.06 34.00 -18.41
CA THR A 38 25.12 35.36 -17.92
C THR A 38 23.83 36.02 -18.40
N PHE A 39 22.82 36.04 -17.53
CA PHE A 39 21.67 36.90 -17.74
C PHE A 39 22.18 38.33 -17.78
N TYR A 40 21.96 39.01 -18.90
CA TYR A 40 22.21 40.44 -18.97
C TYR A 40 21.16 41.14 -18.10
N ASP A 41 21.66 41.95 -17.18
CA ASP A 41 20.90 42.81 -16.28
C ASP A 41 20.00 43.75 -17.11
N GLY A 42 18.67 43.64 -16.95
CA GLY A 42 17.73 44.43 -17.76
C GLY A 42 16.26 43.98 -17.79
N GLU A 43 15.89 42.82 -17.25
CA GLU A 43 14.47 42.47 -17.09
C GLU A 43 13.93 43.05 -15.78
N ILE A 44 12.97 43.98 -15.88
CA ILE A 44 12.21 44.49 -14.74
C ILE A 44 11.37 43.35 -14.17
N ARG A 45 11.80 42.77 -13.05
CA ARG A 45 11.03 41.77 -12.30
C ARG A 45 10.12 42.47 -11.31
N LYS A 46 8.81 42.16 -11.36
CA LYS A 46 7.84 42.69 -10.40
C LYS A 46 7.44 41.61 -9.41
N CYS A 47 7.28 41.98 -8.15
CA CYS A 47 6.70 41.14 -7.12
C CYS A 47 5.28 40.73 -7.55
N PRO A 48 4.94 39.42 -7.59
CA PRO A 48 3.61 38.97 -7.99
C PRO A 48 2.51 39.36 -6.99
N ASN A 49 2.88 39.73 -5.76
CA ASN A 49 1.94 40.12 -4.72
C ASN A 49 1.62 41.63 -4.72
N CYS A 50 2.63 42.50 -4.83
CA CYS A 50 2.44 43.96 -4.69
C CYS A 50 2.90 44.80 -5.90
N GLY A 51 3.52 44.19 -6.91
CA GLY A 51 3.98 44.88 -8.11
C GLY A 51 5.29 45.66 -7.96
N GLU A 52 5.90 45.66 -6.78
CA GLU A 52 7.23 46.27 -6.52
C GLU A 52 8.29 45.72 -7.48
N ILE A 53 9.17 46.59 -7.97
CA ILE A 53 10.29 46.14 -8.80
C ILE A 53 11.36 45.56 -7.88
N ILE A 54 11.68 44.29 -8.10
CA ILE A 54 12.59 43.50 -7.26
C ILE A 54 13.86 43.17 -8.04
N ASP A 55 14.99 43.21 -7.34
CA ASP A 55 16.27 42.79 -7.90
C ASP A 55 16.28 41.26 -8.10
N SER A 56 17.09 40.79 -9.05
CA SER A 56 17.40 39.38 -9.18
C SER A 56 18.05 38.94 -7.87
N PHE A 57 17.67 37.77 -7.31
CA PHE A 57 18.18 37.21 -6.04
C PHE A 57 17.51 37.69 -4.74
N VAL A 58 16.47 38.52 -4.79
CA VAL A 58 15.68 38.85 -3.60
C VAL A 58 14.80 37.66 -3.20
N VAL A 59 15.06 37.06 -2.03
CA VAL A 59 14.29 35.92 -1.49
C VAL A 59 12.93 36.38 -0.95
N ASN A 60 12.87 37.56 -0.32
CA ASN A 60 11.65 38.14 0.23
C ASN A 60 11.47 39.56 -0.31
N CYS A 61 10.29 39.87 -0.85
CA CYS A 61 9.98 41.22 -1.33
C CYS A 61 10.12 42.25 -0.20
N PRO A 62 10.96 43.29 -0.35
CA PRO A 62 11.21 44.26 0.72
C PRO A 62 9.98 45.14 1.04
N SER A 63 9.06 45.31 0.09
CA SER A 63 7.89 46.17 0.27
C SER A 63 6.69 45.45 0.90
N CYS A 64 6.57 44.12 0.78
CA CYS A 64 5.40 43.38 1.28
C CYS A 64 5.70 42.05 1.98
N GLY A 65 6.96 41.62 2.04
CA GLY A 65 7.39 40.39 2.71
C GLY A 65 7.09 39.09 1.95
N TYR A 66 6.58 39.16 0.70
CA TYR A 66 6.27 37.97 -0.11
C TYR A 66 7.54 37.19 -0.46
N GLU A 67 7.56 35.89 -0.18
CA GLU A 67 8.69 35.00 -0.48
C GLU A 67 8.69 34.59 -1.97
N LEU A 68 9.73 35.00 -2.68
CA LEU A 68 9.92 34.85 -4.12
C LEU A 68 10.64 33.53 -4.42
N ARG A 69 10.10 32.39 -3.96
CA ARG A 69 10.51 31.07 -4.46
C ARG A 69 9.75 30.81 -5.76
N GLY A 70 10.49 30.56 -6.85
CA GLY A 70 9.98 30.46 -8.22
C GLY A 70 8.69 29.62 -8.33
N SER A 71 7.62 30.25 -8.80
CA SER A 71 6.35 29.59 -9.06
C SER A 71 6.46 28.64 -10.28
N ALA A 72 5.87 27.45 -10.11
CA ALA A 72 5.74 26.32 -11.05
C ALA A 72 6.85 25.26 -11.12
N ALA A 73 7.64 25.05 -10.05
CA ALA A 73 8.21 23.73 -9.81
C ALA A 73 7.22 22.90 -8.99
N THR A 74 6.68 21.81 -9.54
CA THR A 74 6.03 20.77 -8.72
C THR A 74 6.99 20.42 -7.58
N SER A 75 6.54 20.47 -6.32
CA SER A 75 7.42 20.15 -5.20
C SER A 75 7.98 18.73 -5.39
N SER A 76 9.23 18.49 -4.98
CA SER A 76 9.83 17.15 -5.10
C SER A 76 8.97 16.08 -4.43
N VAL A 77 8.25 16.46 -3.37
CA VAL A 77 7.28 15.63 -2.64
C VAL A 77 6.04 15.35 -3.49
N GLN A 78 5.47 16.35 -4.17
CA GLN A 78 4.34 16.15 -5.08
C GLN A 78 4.70 15.22 -6.25
N LYS A 79 5.92 15.33 -6.79
CA LYS A 79 6.39 14.43 -7.83
C LYS A 79 6.50 12.99 -7.32
N LEU A 80 7.08 12.80 -6.13
CA LEU A 80 7.12 11.48 -5.48
C LEU A 80 5.71 10.90 -5.32
N TYR A 81 4.75 11.69 -4.83
CA TYR A 81 3.37 11.26 -4.65
C TYR A 81 2.74 10.73 -5.95
N TRP A 82 2.95 11.42 -7.07
CA TRP A 82 2.46 10.96 -8.37
C TRP A 82 3.16 9.69 -8.86
N GLU A 83 4.46 9.56 -8.64
CA GLU A 83 5.20 8.35 -9.03
C GLU A 83 4.77 7.13 -8.21
N LEU A 84 4.52 7.30 -6.91
CA LEU A 84 4.02 6.23 -6.03
C LEU A 84 2.63 5.74 -6.45
N ASN A 85 1.74 6.63 -6.86
CA ASN A 85 0.41 6.27 -7.34
C ASN A 85 0.42 5.56 -8.70
N ARG A 86 1.49 5.71 -9.48
CA ARG A 86 1.68 5.04 -10.77
C ARG A 86 2.40 3.70 -10.66
N ALA A 87 3.07 3.44 -9.54
CA ALA A 87 3.80 2.20 -9.32
C ALA A 87 2.83 1.01 -9.21
N VAL A 88 3.13 -0.05 -9.95
CA VAL A 88 2.27 -1.24 -10.07
C VAL A 88 2.60 -2.25 -8.98
N THR A 89 3.87 -2.37 -8.59
CA THR A 89 4.32 -3.35 -7.59
C THR A 89 4.72 -2.69 -6.28
N ALA A 90 4.59 -3.44 -5.19
CA ALA A 90 5.06 -3.04 -3.87
C ALA A 90 6.58 -2.75 -3.87
N GLU A 91 7.37 -3.58 -4.56
CA GLU A 91 8.80 -3.39 -4.70
C GLU A 91 9.15 -2.05 -5.37
N GLN A 92 8.45 -1.69 -6.45
CA GLN A 92 8.65 -0.39 -7.11
C GLN A 92 8.33 0.77 -6.16
N LYS A 93 7.21 0.69 -5.42
CA LYS A 93 6.85 1.69 -4.41
C LYS A 93 7.93 1.81 -3.33
N ALA A 94 8.35 0.69 -2.75
CA ALA A 94 9.37 0.65 -1.71
C ALA A 94 10.71 1.23 -2.19
N MET A 95 11.14 0.90 -3.42
CA MET A 95 12.36 1.46 -4.01
C MET A 95 12.27 2.97 -4.23
N MET A 96 11.14 3.48 -4.71
CA MET A 96 10.91 4.92 -4.87
C MET A 96 11.03 5.65 -3.53
N ILE A 97 10.40 5.12 -2.48
CA ILE A 97 10.45 5.71 -1.12
C ILE A 97 11.88 5.71 -0.59
N ARG A 98 12.58 4.58 -0.65
CA ARG A 98 13.95 4.45 -0.13
C ARG A 98 14.92 5.40 -0.83
N ASN A 99 14.84 5.48 -2.15
CA ASN A 99 15.74 6.28 -2.98
C ASN A 99 15.36 7.75 -3.09
N TYR A 100 14.21 8.16 -2.54
CA TYR A 100 13.76 9.54 -2.58
C TYR A 100 14.78 10.48 -1.91
N PRO A 101 15.26 11.56 -2.56
CA PRO A 101 16.17 12.49 -1.91
C PRO A 101 15.43 13.32 -0.87
N ILE A 102 15.84 13.25 0.41
CA ILE A 102 15.16 14.03 1.46
C ILE A 102 15.35 15.52 1.18
N PRO A 103 14.26 16.31 1.16
CA PRO A 103 14.32 17.73 0.91
C PRO A 103 15.16 18.51 1.92
N ASN A 104 15.61 19.70 1.55
CA ASN A 104 16.43 20.57 2.39
C ASN A 104 15.65 21.78 2.95
N SER A 105 14.47 22.09 2.41
CA SER A 105 13.67 23.22 2.88
C SER A 105 12.78 22.79 4.05
N LYS A 106 12.46 23.74 4.94
CA LYS A 106 11.57 23.46 6.08
C LYS A 106 10.18 23.05 5.61
N GLU A 107 9.65 23.69 4.56
CA GLU A 107 8.33 23.39 4.01
C GLU A 107 8.27 21.98 3.44
N ASP A 108 9.27 21.58 2.66
CA ASP A 108 9.31 20.25 2.05
C ASP A 108 9.55 19.14 3.09
N ILE A 109 10.32 19.41 4.16
CA ILE A 109 10.49 18.47 5.29
C ILE A 109 9.14 18.23 5.98
N ILE A 110 8.38 19.30 6.26
CA ILE A 110 7.06 19.20 6.88
C ILE A 110 6.09 18.45 5.96
N GLU A 111 6.06 18.80 4.67
CA GLU A 111 5.21 18.13 3.67
C GLU A 111 5.53 16.64 3.58
N PHE A 112 6.81 16.28 3.57
CA PHE A 112 7.23 14.88 3.55
C PHE A 112 6.88 14.14 4.84
N MET A 113 7.04 14.75 6.02
CA MET A 113 6.66 14.13 7.30
C MET A 113 5.16 13.82 7.36
N ILE A 114 4.31 14.72 6.86
CA ILE A 114 2.86 14.50 6.75
C ILE A 114 2.55 13.39 5.75
N LEU A 115 3.21 13.40 4.58
CA LEU A 115 3.03 12.34 3.58
C LEU A 115 3.43 10.97 4.14
N ALA A 116 4.61 10.86 4.73
CA ALA A 116 5.10 9.59 5.27
C ALA A 116 4.22 9.09 6.42
N SER A 117 3.92 9.93 7.41
CA SER A 117 3.05 9.54 8.53
C SER A 117 1.67 9.04 8.08
N SER A 118 1.06 9.68 7.07
CA SER A 118 -0.24 9.26 6.53
C SER A 118 -0.20 7.94 5.73
N ASN A 119 0.96 7.59 5.17
CA ASN A 119 1.13 6.37 4.40
C ASN A 119 1.65 5.19 5.23
N ILE A 120 2.29 5.44 6.38
CA ILE A 120 2.71 4.37 7.30
C ILE A 120 1.50 3.65 7.87
N GLY A 121 0.51 4.41 8.39
CA GLY A 121 -0.66 3.83 9.02
C GLY A 121 -1.50 2.99 8.05
N GLY A 122 -1.67 1.72 8.37
CA GLY A 122 -2.47 0.76 7.60
C GLY A 122 -1.86 0.36 6.27
N GLU A 123 -0.54 0.46 6.09
CA GLU A 123 0.13 -0.08 4.91
C GLU A 123 0.21 -1.61 5.01
N PRO A 124 -0.45 -2.39 4.13
CA PRO A 124 -0.50 -3.84 4.26
C PRO A 124 0.79 -4.53 3.80
N ASP A 125 1.60 -3.91 2.95
CA ASP A 125 2.83 -4.52 2.43
C ASP A 125 4.02 -4.22 3.35
N ASP A 126 4.61 -5.28 3.91
CA ASP A 126 5.77 -5.18 4.82
C ASP A 126 6.92 -4.37 4.20
N TRP A 127 7.18 -4.52 2.91
CA TRP A 127 8.33 -3.91 2.26
C TRP A 127 8.14 -2.40 2.05
N VAL A 128 6.91 -2.01 1.69
CA VAL A 128 6.48 -0.61 1.58
C VAL A 128 6.41 0.05 2.96
N PHE A 129 5.86 -0.65 3.96
CA PHE A 129 5.80 -0.20 5.35
C PHE A 129 7.19 0.10 5.91
N GLU A 130 8.12 -0.85 5.79
CA GLU A 130 9.51 -0.67 6.25
C GLU A 130 10.26 0.40 5.46
N ALA A 131 9.96 0.57 4.17
CA ALA A 131 10.51 1.67 3.38
C ALA A 131 10.05 3.04 3.89
N TRP A 132 8.78 3.19 4.23
CA TRP A 132 8.25 4.41 4.80
C TRP A 132 8.85 4.72 6.18
N ILE A 133 8.94 3.73 7.08
CA ILE A 133 9.55 3.92 8.40
C ILE A 133 10.98 4.43 8.27
N ALA A 134 11.80 3.74 7.48
CA ALA A 134 13.20 4.13 7.29
C ALA A 134 13.32 5.57 6.77
N LYS A 135 12.43 5.98 5.86
CA LYS A 135 12.46 7.33 5.29
C LYS A 135 11.91 8.40 6.20
N PHE A 136 10.90 8.05 6.99
CA PHE A 136 10.31 8.89 8.03
C PHE A 136 11.34 9.21 9.11
N GLU A 137 12.02 8.19 9.64
CA GLU A 137 13.11 8.35 10.62
C GLU A 137 14.24 9.22 10.05
N GLN A 138 14.66 8.94 8.81
CA GLN A 138 15.72 9.72 8.15
C GLN A 138 15.33 11.20 7.97
N THR A 139 14.05 11.49 7.69
CA THR A 139 13.55 12.86 7.55
C THR A 139 13.49 13.56 8.90
N TYR A 140 13.03 12.86 9.94
CA TYR A 140 13.02 13.39 11.30
C TYR A 140 14.43 13.72 11.81
N GLN A 141 15.41 12.83 11.61
CA GLN A 141 16.81 13.09 11.97
C GLN A 141 17.36 14.33 11.26
N LYS A 142 17.03 14.49 9.98
CA LYS A 142 17.43 15.68 9.22
C LYS A 142 16.78 16.94 9.78
N ALA A 143 15.48 16.89 10.11
CA ALA A 143 14.79 18.01 10.74
C ALA A 143 15.43 18.38 12.09
N GLN A 144 15.77 17.39 12.91
CA GLN A 144 16.44 17.61 14.19
C GLN A 144 17.77 18.33 14.05
N ILE A 145 18.53 18.07 12.97
CA ILE A 145 19.81 18.73 12.71
C ILE A 145 19.63 20.11 12.07
N SER A 146 18.70 20.25 11.12
CA SER A 146 18.56 21.46 10.30
C SER A 146 17.60 22.50 10.87
N LEU A 147 16.66 22.11 11.73
CA LEU A 147 15.56 22.94 12.22
C LEU A 147 15.50 23.02 13.75
N GLN A 148 16.52 22.56 14.49
CA GLN A 148 16.47 22.46 15.96
C GLN A 148 16.01 23.74 16.68
N ASN A 149 16.39 24.91 16.16
CA ASN A 149 16.06 26.22 16.73
C ASN A 149 14.88 26.92 16.02
N ASP A 150 14.26 26.28 15.03
CA ASP A 150 13.11 26.79 14.30
C ASP A 150 11.81 26.38 15.03
N PRO A 151 10.86 27.32 15.29
CA PRO A 151 9.58 27.00 15.89
C PRO A 151 8.78 25.91 15.15
N ALA A 152 9.03 25.71 13.86
CA ALA A 152 8.39 24.66 13.07
C ALA A 152 8.81 23.24 13.50
N PHE A 153 9.95 23.09 14.18
CA PHE A 153 10.42 21.78 14.65
C PHE A 153 9.46 21.13 15.66
N THR A 154 8.77 21.93 16.49
CA THR A 154 7.75 21.41 17.41
C THR A 154 6.64 20.66 16.68
N GLN A 155 6.21 21.14 15.51
CA GLN A 155 5.18 20.45 14.71
C GLN A 155 5.71 19.12 14.15
N ILE A 156 6.99 19.08 13.76
CA ILE A 156 7.64 17.87 13.26
C ILE A 156 7.78 16.83 14.38
N GLU A 157 8.15 17.27 15.59
CA GLU A 157 8.25 16.42 16.78
C GLU A 157 6.88 15.81 17.15
N GLU A 158 5.81 16.60 17.16
CA GLU A 158 4.45 16.09 17.40
C GLU A 158 4.00 15.05 16.36
N ILE A 159 4.33 15.26 15.08
CA ILE A 159 4.03 14.28 14.01
C ILE A 159 4.83 13.00 14.25
N TYR A 160 6.11 13.12 14.60
CA TYR A 160 6.99 12.00 14.88
C TYR A 160 6.48 11.15 16.04
N GLU A 161 6.25 11.73 17.21
CA GLU A 161 5.80 11.01 18.40
C GLU A 161 4.46 10.30 18.18
N ARG A 162 3.54 10.93 17.46
CA ARG A 162 2.24 10.33 17.13
C ARG A 162 2.40 9.13 16.21
N THR A 163 3.24 9.25 15.19
CA THR A 163 3.45 8.21 14.18
C THR A 163 4.23 7.03 14.76
N GLU A 164 5.21 7.28 15.64
CA GLU A 164 5.95 6.23 16.36
C GLU A 164 5.02 5.30 17.16
N LYS A 165 3.99 5.85 17.81
CA LYS A 165 2.98 5.04 18.50
C LYS A 165 2.20 4.15 17.53
N THR A 166 1.87 4.64 16.34
CA THR A 166 1.23 3.85 15.28
C THR A 166 2.16 2.76 14.77
N ILE A 167 3.44 3.08 14.48
CA ILE A 167 4.46 2.12 14.04
C ILE A 167 4.61 0.99 15.04
N ALA A 168 4.68 1.29 16.34
CA ALA A 168 4.84 0.28 17.38
C ALA A 168 3.67 -0.72 17.42
N LEU A 169 2.43 -0.25 17.20
CA LEU A 169 1.25 -1.10 17.14
C LEU A 169 1.22 -1.93 15.85
N GLU A 170 1.52 -1.33 14.71
CA GLU A 170 1.45 -1.99 13.41
C GLU A 170 2.58 -3.01 13.21
N LYS A 171 3.78 -2.78 13.77
CA LYS A 171 4.85 -3.79 13.79
C LYS A 171 4.41 -5.11 14.41
N ILE A 172 3.51 -5.08 15.39
CA ILE A 172 2.92 -6.31 15.97
C ILE A 172 2.04 -7.00 14.92
N SER A 173 1.20 -6.25 14.21
CA SER A 173 0.35 -6.74 13.12
C SER A 173 1.16 -7.42 12.01
N HIS A 174 2.19 -6.72 11.50
CA HIS A 174 3.09 -7.22 10.46
C HIS A 174 3.86 -8.48 10.91
N SER A 175 4.25 -8.56 12.19
CA SER A 175 4.86 -9.76 12.77
C SER A 175 3.87 -10.93 12.91
N THR A 176 2.58 -10.65 13.18
CA THR A 176 1.55 -11.67 13.40
C THR A 176 0.99 -12.34 12.14
N ALA A 177 1.22 -11.82 10.93
CA ALA A 177 0.78 -12.47 9.70
C ALA A 177 1.35 -13.91 9.57
N ASN A 178 2.58 -14.12 10.05
CA ASN A 178 3.23 -15.44 10.08
C ASN A 178 2.66 -16.37 11.15
N ALA A 179 2.32 -15.84 12.33
CA ALA A 179 1.71 -16.61 13.42
C ALA A 179 0.26 -17.00 13.09
N GLY A 180 -0.51 -16.08 12.49
CA GLY A 180 -1.88 -16.33 12.04
C GLY A 180 -1.96 -17.42 10.98
N ASN A 181 -1.03 -17.43 10.01
CA ASN A 181 -0.92 -18.51 9.02
C ASN A 181 -0.53 -19.86 9.65
N MET A 182 0.37 -19.86 10.63
CA MET A 182 0.74 -21.07 11.37
C MET A 182 -0.46 -21.64 12.15
N VAL A 183 -1.21 -20.78 12.84
CA VAL A 183 -2.46 -21.14 13.54
C VAL A 183 -3.49 -21.65 12.53
N LYS A 184 -3.76 -20.93 11.44
CA LYS A 184 -4.70 -21.34 10.38
C LYS A 184 -4.33 -22.71 9.81
N THR A 185 -3.06 -22.94 9.50
CA THR A 185 -2.56 -24.23 8.98
C THR A 185 -2.75 -25.36 10.00
N TYR A 186 -2.43 -25.12 11.27
CA TYR A 186 -2.63 -26.09 12.36
C TYR A 186 -4.11 -26.48 12.52
N PHE A 187 -5.00 -25.49 12.58
CA PHE A 187 -6.44 -25.73 12.73
C PHE A 187 -7.08 -26.40 11.51
N HIS A 188 -6.59 -26.14 10.29
CA HIS A 188 -7.04 -26.82 9.08
C HIS A 188 -6.52 -28.25 8.94
N ALA A 189 -5.32 -28.56 9.43
CA ALA A 189 -4.75 -29.90 9.42
C ALA A 189 -5.47 -30.87 10.38
N MET A 190 -6.21 -30.34 11.36
CA MET A 190 -6.90 -31.13 12.36
C MET A 190 -8.30 -31.57 11.91
N PRO A 191 -8.75 -32.79 12.25
CA PRO A 191 -10.06 -33.31 11.83
C PRO A 191 -11.25 -32.48 12.32
N ASN A 192 -11.09 -31.77 13.44
CA ASN A 192 -12.10 -30.92 14.05
C ASN A 192 -11.44 -29.79 14.87
N PRO A 193 -11.94 -28.55 14.79
CA PRO A 193 -11.41 -27.43 15.59
C PRO A 193 -11.50 -27.67 17.11
N VAL A 194 -12.52 -28.39 17.59
CA VAL A 194 -12.67 -28.71 19.03
C VAL A 194 -11.53 -29.63 19.49
N PHE A 195 -11.12 -30.59 18.67
CA PHE A 195 -10.00 -31.47 18.96
C PHE A 195 -8.66 -30.69 19.01
N ALA A 196 -8.46 -29.78 18.04
CA ALA A 196 -7.28 -28.91 18.00
C ALA A 196 -7.15 -28.06 19.27
N ILE A 197 -8.25 -27.47 19.73
CA ILE A 197 -8.28 -26.68 20.97
C ILE A 197 -7.88 -27.52 22.19
N ILE A 198 -8.45 -28.72 22.33
CA ILE A 198 -8.11 -29.64 23.43
C ILE A 198 -6.62 -29.99 23.41
N ALA A 199 -6.07 -30.31 22.23
CA ALA A 199 -4.64 -30.61 22.10
C ALA A 199 -3.74 -29.44 22.53
N VAL A 200 -4.10 -28.20 22.15
CA VAL A 200 -3.36 -27.00 22.58
C VAL A 200 -3.43 -26.81 24.10
N PHE A 201 -4.61 -26.96 24.71
CA PHE A 201 -4.74 -26.83 26.17
C PHE A 201 -3.95 -27.90 26.93
N LEU A 202 -3.90 -29.14 26.45
CA LEU A 202 -3.08 -30.19 27.06
C LEU A 202 -1.59 -29.86 26.97
N VAL A 203 -1.12 -29.33 25.84
CA VAL A 203 0.28 -28.88 25.69
C VAL A 203 0.59 -27.75 26.69
N ILE A 204 -0.27 -26.74 26.79
CA ILE A 204 -0.10 -25.62 27.73
C ILE A 204 -0.11 -26.12 29.18
N PHE A 205 -1.06 -27.00 29.52
CA PHE A 205 -1.18 -27.57 30.86
C PHE A 205 0.06 -28.37 31.27
N ASN A 206 0.61 -29.18 30.35
CA ASN A 206 1.83 -29.92 30.61
C ASN A 206 3.06 -29.04 30.69
N LEU A 207 3.15 -27.97 29.88
CA LEU A 207 4.23 -26.99 30.00
C LEU A 207 4.22 -26.33 31.38
N ILE A 208 3.06 -25.90 31.87
CA ILE A 208 2.93 -25.31 33.22
C ILE A 208 3.38 -26.30 34.29
N ARG A 209 2.94 -27.56 34.20
CA ARG A 209 3.34 -28.61 35.16
C ARG A 209 4.83 -28.97 35.09
N LEU A 210 5.41 -28.97 33.90
CA LEU A 210 6.83 -29.19 33.67
C LEU A 210 7.67 -28.10 34.35
N PHE A 211 7.29 -26.83 34.18
CA PHE A 211 7.95 -25.71 34.85
C PHE A 211 7.78 -25.73 36.38
N ASN A 212 6.68 -26.28 36.88
CA ASN A 212 6.45 -26.45 38.31
C ASN A 212 7.06 -27.74 38.89
N GLY A 213 7.75 -28.56 38.09
CA GLY A 213 8.40 -29.80 38.53
C GLY A 213 7.42 -30.92 38.94
N GLN A 214 6.14 -30.83 38.56
CA GLN A 214 5.08 -31.77 38.95
C GLN A 214 4.72 -32.79 37.86
N PHE A 215 5.47 -32.83 36.77
CA PHE A 215 5.18 -33.68 35.62
C PHE A 215 5.50 -35.16 35.94
N ALA A 216 4.48 -36.01 35.90
CA ALA A 216 4.62 -37.45 36.10
C ALA A 216 4.42 -38.19 34.77
N GLY A 217 5.15 -39.29 34.54
CA GLY A 217 5.05 -40.05 33.28
C GLY A 217 3.64 -40.62 32.99
N ILE A 218 2.79 -40.74 34.01
CA ILE A 218 1.38 -41.14 33.87
C ILE A 218 0.51 -40.08 33.19
N ASP A 219 0.90 -38.80 33.24
CA ASP A 219 0.14 -37.70 32.63
C ASP A 219 0.04 -37.86 31.11
N ILE A 220 1.10 -38.38 30.46
CA ILE A 220 1.11 -38.71 29.02
C ILE A 220 0.03 -39.74 28.66
N ILE A 221 -0.20 -40.71 29.56
CA ILE A 221 -1.19 -41.77 29.34
C ILE A 221 -2.61 -41.19 29.45
N PHE A 222 -2.86 -40.31 30.42
CA PHE A 222 -4.15 -39.61 30.54
C PHE A 222 -4.42 -38.72 29.33
N ASP A 223 -3.41 -38.01 28.83
CA ASP A 223 -3.55 -37.18 27.63
C ASP A 223 -3.86 -38.01 26.39
N ALA A 224 -3.20 -39.16 26.23
CA ALA A 224 -3.48 -40.08 25.14
C ALA A 224 -4.93 -40.59 25.19
N ILE A 225 -5.45 -40.88 26.39
CA ILE A 225 -6.86 -41.28 26.59
C ILE A 225 -7.80 -40.12 26.26
N ILE A 226 -7.51 -38.90 26.75
CA ILE A 226 -8.33 -37.71 26.49
C ILE A 226 -8.38 -37.40 24.99
N LEU A 227 -7.24 -37.44 24.30
CA LEU A 227 -7.17 -37.23 22.85
C LEU A 227 -7.90 -38.32 22.08
N SER A 228 -7.76 -39.59 22.47
CA SER A 228 -8.47 -40.71 21.82
C SER A 228 -10.00 -40.60 21.97
N VAL A 229 -10.47 -40.23 23.16
CA VAL A 229 -11.91 -40.00 23.41
C VAL A 229 -12.40 -38.78 22.64
N ALA A 230 -11.66 -37.67 22.67
CA ALA A 230 -11.99 -36.45 21.95
C ALA A 230 -12.05 -36.67 20.43
N TYR A 231 -11.10 -37.42 19.85
CA TYR A 231 -11.09 -37.79 18.44
C TYR A 231 -12.34 -38.58 18.07
N ASN A 232 -12.66 -39.64 18.82
CA ASN A 232 -13.84 -40.48 18.56
C ASN A 232 -15.16 -39.70 18.67
N LEU A 233 -15.29 -38.80 19.63
CA LEU A 233 -16.48 -37.96 19.81
C LEU A 233 -16.63 -36.93 18.69
N THR A 234 -15.54 -36.26 18.32
CA THR A 234 -15.54 -35.24 17.27
C THR A 234 -15.73 -35.85 15.88
N GLU A 235 -15.16 -37.02 15.61
CA GLU A 235 -15.35 -37.74 14.36
C GLU A 235 -16.79 -38.25 14.19
N LYS A 236 -17.40 -38.79 15.26
CA LYS A 236 -18.83 -39.19 15.25
C LYS A 236 -19.75 -37.99 14.98
N LYS A 237 -19.48 -36.84 15.60
CA LYS A 237 -20.23 -35.60 15.35
C LYS A 237 -20.03 -35.10 13.92
N ALA A 238 -18.82 -35.14 13.38
CA ALA A 238 -18.53 -34.75 12.00
C ALA A 238 -19.23 -35.68 10.99
N LYS A 239 -19.19 -37.00 11.21
CA LYS A 239 -19.91 -37.99 10.39
C LYS A 239 -21.43 -37.83 10.46
N LYS A 240 -21.98 -37.51 11.65
CA LYS A 240 -23.41 -37.24 11.84
C LYS A 240 -23.84 -35.94 11.13
N ALA A 241 -23.10 -34.85 11.29
CA ALA A 241 -23.35 -33.58 10.61
C ALA A 241 -23.28 -33.72 9.07
N LYS A 242 -22.33 -34.51 8.56
CA LYS A 242 -22.20 -34.80 7.12
C LYS A 242 -23.33 -35.69 6.58
N ARG A 243 -23.89 -36.59 7.42
CA ARG A 243 -25.07 -37.41 7.09
C ARG A 243 -26.37 -36.60 7.11
N GLU A 244 -26.53 -35.70 8.07
CA GLU A 244 -27.69 -34.80 8.18
C GLU A 244 -27.68 -33.73 7.07
N SER A 245 -26.49 -33.25 6.67
CA SER A 245 -26.31 -32.38 5.49
C SER A 245 -26.64 -33.07 4.15
N ASN A 246 -26.58 -34.41 4.08
CA ASN A 246 -26.83 -35.18 2.87
C ASN A 246 -28.23 -35.84 2.86
N GLY A 247 -29.03 -35.62 3.90
CA GLY A 247 -30.26 -36.38 4.18
C GLY A 247 -31.58 -35.64 3.98
N SER A 248 -31.59 -34.37 3.55
CA SER A 248 -32.82 -33.64 3.23
C SER A 248 -33.08 -33.60 1.72
N GLU A 249 -33.76 -34.65 1.27
CA GLU A 249 -34.78 -34.76 0.22
C GLU A 249 -34.65 -33.97 -1.10
N SER A 250 -34.68 -34.78 -2.16
CA SER A 250 -34.90 -34.49 -3.56
C SER A 250 -36.24 -33.81 -3.85
N ILE A 251 -36.21 -32.66 -4.53
CA ILE A 251 -37.15 -32.31 -5.59
C ILE A 251 -36.32 -31.79 -6.76
N SER A 252 -36.58 -32.35 -7.95
CA SER A 252 -35.88 -32.07 -9.20
C SER A 252 -36.01 -30.62 -9.61
N GLU A 253 -34.90 -29.89 -9.65
CA GLU A 253 -34.73 -28.69 -10.47
C GLU A 253 -33.24 -28.50 -10.75
N THR A 254 -32.93 -28.24 -12.00
CA THR A 254 -31.61 -28.29 -12.65
C THR A 254 -30.62 -27.30 -12.01
N TYR A 255 -29.54 -27.80 -11.39
CA TYR A 255 -28.46 -26.98 -10.82
C TYR A 255 -27.18 -27.10 -11.65
N GLU A 256 -26.91 -26.12 -12.52
CA GLU A 256 -25.61 -26.07 -13.23
C GLU A 256 -24.83 -24.75 -13.11
N ASP A 257 -25.39 -23.60 -12.68
CA ASP A 257 -24.68 -22.31 -12.81
C ASP A 257 -24.62 -21.42 -11.54
N LYS A 258 -24.35 -21.98 -10.35
CA LYS A 258 -24.15 -21.17 -9.13
C LYS A 258 -22.66 -20.97 -8.79
N ILE A 259 -22.25 -19.71 -8.70
CA ILE A 259 -20.89 -19.21 -8.53
C ILE A 259 -20.58 -18.93 -7.05
N LYS A 260 -19.33 -19.20 -6.62
CA LYS A 260 -18.85 -18.87 -5.27
C LYS A 260 -18.20 -17.49 -5.25
N VAL A 261 -18.42 -16.74 -4.17
CA VAL A 261 -17.66 -15.49 -3.92
C VAL A 261 -16.18 -15.83 -3.71
N PRO A 262 -15.24 -15.12 -4.36
CA PRO A 262 -13.81 -15.31 -4.15
C PRO A 262 -13.41 -15.22 -2.67
N PRO A 263 -12.66 -16.21 -2.13
CA PRO A 263 -12.20 -16.18 -0.74
C PRO A 263 -11.42 -14.91 -0.40
N ALA A 264 -10.62 -14.40 -1.35
CA ALA A 264 -9.82 -13.18 -1.23
C ALA A 264 -10.66 -11.93 -0.85
N ILE A 265 -11.91 -11.84 -1.32
CA ILE A 265 -12.83 -10.74 -1.01
C ILE A 265 -13.40 -10.90 0.41
N VAL A 266 -13.68 -12.13 0.83
CA VAL A 266 -14.21 -12.45 2.16
C VAL A 266 -13.14 -12.29 3.24
N GLU A 267 -11.89 -12.65 2.91
CA GLU A 267 -10.72 -12.53 3.77
C GLU A 267 -10.16 -11.09 3.85
N GLY A 268 -10.71 -10.14 3.08
CA GLY A 268 -10.30 -8.74 3.12
C GLY A 268 -8.90 -8.47 2.55
N THR A 269 -8.43 -9.30 1.61
CA THR A 269 -7.06 -9.24 1.08
C THR A 269 -6.76 -8.01 0.21
N SER A 270 -7.79 -7.29 -0.23
CA SER A 270 -7.66 -6.05 -0.96
C SER A 270 -8.81 -5.12 -0.60
N GLU A 271 -8.51 -3.84 -0.42
CA GLU A 271 -9.52 -2.82 -0.16
C GLU A 271 -9.82 -1.97 -1.41
N ASN A 272 -9.14 -2.19 -2.53
CA ASN A 272 -9.34 -1.38 -3.73
C ASN A 272 -10.53 -1.90 -4.55
N TYR A 273 -11.50 -1.02 -4.85
CA TYR A 273 -12.74 -1.43 -5.52
C TYR A 273 -12.53 -2.04 -6.91
N VAL A 274 -11.51 -1.58 -7.66
CA VAL A 274 -11.18 -2.09 -8.99
C VAL A 274 -10.70 -3.54 -8.92
N VAL A 275 -9.89 -3.85 -7.90
CA VAL A 275 -9.38 -5.20 -7.66
C VAL A 275 -10.54 -6.13 -7.28
N ILE A 276 -11.42 -5.70 -6.38
CA ILE A 276 -12.59 -6.47 -5.95
C ILE A 276 -13.57 -6.70 -7.11
N GLU A 277 -13.84 -5.68 -7.93
CA GLU A 277 -14.67 -5.78 -9.13
C GLU A 277 -14.09 -6.80 -10.12
N THR A 278 -12.77 -6.75 -10.35
CA THR A 278 -12.06 -7.71 -11.19
C THR A 278 -12.18 -9.14 -10.66
N MET A 279 -12.06 -9.34 -9.34
CA MET A 279 -12.20 -10.65 -8.71
C MET A 279 -13.62 -11.22 -8.89
N PHE A 280 -14.67 -10.40 -8.77
CA PHE A 280 -16.04 -10.83 -9.05
C PHE A 280 -16.24 -11.19 -10.52
N ALA A 281 -15.71 -10.38 -11.44
CA ALA A 281 -15.78 -10.66 -12.88
C ALA A 281 -15.06 -11.97 -13.25
N GLN A 282 -13.86 -12.21 -12.70
CA GLN A 282 -13.10 -13.44 -12.90
C GLN A 282 -13.79 -14.68 -12.32
N ALA A 283 -14.54 -14.51 -11.22
CA ALA A 283 -15.37 -15.59 -10.68
C ALA A 283 -16.60 -15.90 -11.55
N GLY A 284 -16.95 -15.01 -12.49
CA GLY A 284 -18.06 -15.19 -13.43
C GLY A 284 -19.33 -14.43 -13.06
N PHE A 285 -19.28 -13.53 -12.07
CA PHE A 285 -20.40 -12.63 -11.78
C PHE A 285 -20.53 -11.56 -12.86
N ARG A 286 -21.75 -11.35 -13.34
CA ARG A 286 -22.05 -10.46 -14.48
C ARG A 286 -22.76 -9.18 -14.07
N ASN A 287 -23.34 -9.13 -12.86
CA ASN A 287 -24.11 -8.00 -12.35
C ASN A 287 -23.42 -7.33 -11.15
N VAL A 288 -22.23 -6.79 -11.39
CA VAL A 288 -21.43 -6.06 -10.40
C VAL A 288 -21.53 -4.56 -10.70
N ARG A 289 -21.81 -3.76 -9.68
CA ARG A 289 -21.89 -2.29 -9.79
C ARG A 289 -21.05 -1.62 -8.72
N SER A 290 -20.22 -0.69 -9.13
CA SER A 290 -19.38 0.12 -8.24
C SER A 290 -20.00 1.52 -8.09
N ILE A 291 -20.27 1.95 -6.85
CA ILE A 291 -20.92 3.23 -6.52
C ILE A 291 -19.95 4.12 -5.72
N PRO A 292 -19.55 5.29 -6.25
CA PRO A 292 -18.72 6.25 -5.53
C PRO A 292 -19.50 6.97 -4.43
N LEU A 293 -18.87 7.17 -3.26
CA LEU A 293 -19.44 7.92 -2.12
C LEU A 293 -19.26 9.43 -2.22
N ASN A 294 -18.25 9.91 -2.96
CA ASN A 294 -17.91 11.33 -3.10
C ASN A 294 -17.76 12.05 -1.75
N ASP A 295 -17.20 11.36 -0.78
CA ASP A 295 -17.10 11.75 0.63
C ASP A 295 -15.70 12.24 1.00
N LEU A 296 -14.71 12.07 0.13
CA LEU A 296 -13.34 12.50 0.38
C LEU A 296 -13.14 13.97 0.03
N THR A 297 -12.61 14.72 1.00
CA THR A 297 -12.05 16.06 0.84
C THR A 297 -10.53 16.03 1.06
N PHE A 298 -9.82 17.07 0.61
CA PHE A 298 -8.38 17.18 0.80
C PHE A 298 -8.03 17.12 2.30
N GLY A 299 -7.18 16.16 2.70
CA GLY A 299 -6.78 15.96 4.11
C GLY A 299 -7.59 14.92 4.90
N VAL A 300 -8.52 14.20 4.27
CA VAL A 300 -9.26 13.10 4.92
C VAL A 300 -8.45 11.80 4.94
N ARG A 301 -8.61 11.02 6.02
CA ARG A 301 -7.85 9.79 6.33
C ARG A 301 -8.12 8.62 5.39
N ASN A 302 -9.28 8.59 4.72
CA ASN A 302 -9.69 7.48 3.86
C ASN A 302 -9.09 7.65 2.46
N ARG A 303 -8.46 6.60 1.93
CA ARG A 303 -7.77 6.62 0.64
C ARG A 303 -8.80 6.57 -0.51
N PRO A 304 -8.66 7.38 -1.58
CA PRO A 304 -9.51 7.27 -2.77
C PRO A 304 -9.47 5.87 -3.38
N GLY A 305 -10.63 5.31 -3.70
CA GLY A 305 -10.78 3.97 -4.27
C GLY A 305 -10.84 2.84 -3.24
N THR A 306 -10.77 3.13 -1.94
CA THR A 306 -10.99 2.14 -0.88
C THR A 306 -12.48 1.79 -0.76
N VAL A 307 -12.80 0.50 -0.65
CA VAL A 307 -14.17 -0.02 -0.48
C VAL A 307 -14.67 0.25 0.93
N ASP A 308 -15.85 0.87 1.02
CA ASP A 308 -16.60 1.05 2.26
C ASP A 308 -17.45 -0.20 2.57
N LYS A 309 -18.17 -0.71 1.56
CA LYS A 309 -19.14 -1.79 1.76
C LYS A 309 -19.42 -2.59 0.49
N ILE A 310 -19.58 -3.90 0.66
CA ILE A 310 -20.06 -4.80 -0.41
C ILE A 310 -21.42 -5.37 0.00
N THR A 311 -22.38 -5.37 -0.93
CA THR A 311 -23.67 -6.05 -0.75
C THR A 311 -23.95 -7.03 -1.87
N ILE A 312 -24.53 -8.18 -1.53
CA ILE A 312 -25.02 -9.18 -2.48
C ILE A 312 -26.53 -9.33 -2.26
N ASN A 313 -27.32 -9.03 -3.29
CA ASN A 313 -28.78 -8.99 -3.22
C ASN A 313 -29.29 -8.12 -2.04
N GLY A 314 -28.68 -6.94 -1.86
CA GLY A 314 -29.04 -5.98 -0.81
C GLY A 314 -28.57 -6.34 0.62
N LYS A 315 -27.92 -7.50 0.82
CA LYS A 315 -27.39 -7.91 2.12
C LYS A 315 -25.90 -7.64 2.19
N SER A 316 -25.44 -7.00 3.27
CA SER A 316 -24.02 -6.79 3.52
C SER A 316 -23.25 -8.10 3.49
N LEU A 317 -22.10 -8.09 2.82
CA LEU A 317 -21.17 -9.20 2.84
C LEU A 317 -20.65 -9.37 4.28
N SER A 318 -20.99 -10.48 4.94
CA SER A 318 -20.50 -10.82 6.27
C SER A 318 -19.57 -12.03 6.19
N SER A 319 -18.73 -12.24 7.21
CA SER A 319 -17.66 -13.26 7.22
C SER A 319 -18.15 -14.73 7.13
N TYR A 320 -19.43 -14.99 6.88
CA TYR A 320 -20.00 -16.34 6.83
C TYR A 320 -20.89 -16.56 5.60
N PHE A 321 -20.27 -16.68 4.42
CA PHE A 321 -20.97 -17.09 3.21
C PHE A 321 -20.28 -18.27 2.51
N ILE A 322 -20.74 -19.48 2.83
CA ILE A 322 -20.51 -20.72 2.04
C ILE A 322 -21.56 -20.81 0.88
N LYS A 323 -22.42 -19.80 0.72
CA LYS A 323 -23.53 -19.82 -0.25
C LYS A 323 -23.01 -19.53 -1.66
N LYS A 324 -23.47 -20.34 -2.62
CA LYS A 324 -23.30 -20.08 -4.05
C LYS A 324 -24.43 -19.16 -4.51
N PHE A 325 -24.14 -18.25 -5.44
CA PHE A 325 -25.08 -17.28 -5.97
C PHE A 325 -25.17 -17.42 -7.49
N ASP A 326 -26.28 -16.99 -8.08
CA ASP A 326 -26.43 -16.94 -9.54
C ASP A 326 -25.48 -15.88 -10.12
N ALA A 327 -24.98 -16.09 -11.35
CA ALA A 327 -24.04 -15.19 -12.00
C ALA A 327 -24.56 -13.73 -12.10
N ASP A 328 -25.87 -13.57 -12.24
CA ASP A 328 -26.53 -12.27 -12.40
C ASP A 328 -27.05 -11.68 -11.08
N VAL A 329 -26.69 -12.26 -9.93
CA VAL A 329 -27.06 -11.71 -8.62
C VAL A 329 -26.58 -10.25 -8.51
N PRO A 330 -27.40 -9.31 -8.04
CA PRO A 330 -26.96 -7.92 -7.88
C PRO A 330 -25.85 -7.81 -6.83
N ILE A 331 -24.67 -7.39 -7.24
CA ILE A 331 -23.54 -7.08 -6.37
C ILE A 331 -23.29 -5.58 -6.44
N VAL A 332 -23.26 -4.93 -5.28
CA VAL A 332 -22.97 -3.48 -5.17
C VAL A 332 -21.74 -3.29 -4.29
N ILE A 333 -20.74 -2.63 -4.86
CA ILE A 333 -19.49 -2.23 -4.19
C ILE A 333 -19.55 -0.71 -3.99
N THR A 334 -19.61 -0.27 -2.75
CA THR A 334 -19.59 1.15 -2.39
C THR A 334 -18.17 1.53 -2.01
N TYR A 335 -17.63 2.62 -2.55
CA TYR A 335 -16.22 3.01 -2.36
C TYR A 335 -16.02 4.52 -2.16
N HIS A 336 -14.97 4.89 -1.44
CA HIS A 336 -14.59 6.28 -1.17
C HIS A 336 -14.03 6.96 -2.42
N SER A 337 -14.53 8.15 -2.74
CA SER A 337 -14.09 8.93 -3.91
C SER A 337 -14.05 10.42 -3.60
N MET A 338 -13.28 11.17 -4.39
CA MET A 338 -13.21 12.63 -4.25
C MET A 338 -14.55 13.26 -4.58
N ARG A 339 -14.93 14.26 -3.79
CA ARG A 339 -16.06 15.12 -4.10
C ARG A 339 -15.69 15.99 -5.30
N ASN A 340 -16.39 15.78 -6.42
CA ASN A 340 -16.24 16.59 -7.65
C ASN A 340 -16.52 18.07 -7.42
#